data_AF-A0A7C0YCR5-F1
#
_entry.id   AF-A0A7C0YCR5-F1
#
_cell.length_a   1.000
_cell.length_b   1.000
_cell.length_c   1.000
_cell.angle_alpha   90.00
_cell.angle_beta   90.00
_cell.angle_gamma   90.00
#
_symmetry.space_group_name_H-M   'P 1'
#
loop_
_entity.id
_entity.type
_entity.pdbx_description
1 polymer ?
#
loop_
_entity_poly.entity_id
_entity_poly.type
_entity_poly.pdbx_seq_one_letter_code
_entity_poly.pdbx_strand_id
1 'polypeptide(L)'
;MKRAEPRGKPAVKGELFIVSAPSGAGKTTLCREVSRIVPRLKHSVSYTTRTPRKGEKNNVHYSFVNQDRFRAMLKKGEFAEWAVV
;
A
#
# COMPACT_ATOMS: atom_id res chain seq x y z
N MET A 1 35.12 3.84 28.16
CA MET A 1 33.76 3.30 28.32
C MET A 1 32.75 4.30 27.73
N LYS A 2 32.21 4.06 26.54
CA LYS A 2 31.12 4.89 25.98
C LYS A 2 29.80 4.31 26.47
N ARG A 3 29.01 5.12 27.18
CA ARG A 3 27.66 4.74 27.66
C ARG A 3 26.77 4.47 26.45
N ALA A 4 26.10 3.32 26.44
CA ALA A 4 25.09 3.01 25.45
C ALA A 4 23.88 3.92 25.64
N GLU A 5 23.47 4.61 24.57
CA GLU A 5 22.22 5.37 24.55
C GLU A 5 21.01 4.42 24.70
N PRO A 6 19.93 4.85 25.38
CA PRO A 6 18.76 4.02 25.56
C PRO A 6 18.10 3.76 24.20
N ARG A 7 18.10 2.49 23.77
CA ARG A 7 17.34 2.03 22.60
C ARG A 7 15.87 2.40 22.82
N GLY A 8 15.35 3.29 21.99
CA GLY A 8 13.94 3.72 22.03
C GLY A 8 12.99 2.53 22.03
N LYS A 9 11.81 2.70 22.64
CA LYS A 9 10.76 1.66 22.77
C LYS A 9 10.61 0.88 21.45
N PRO A 10 10.57 -0.47 21.48
CA PRO A 10 10.40 -1.24 20.26
C PRO A 10 9.10 -0.82 19.58
N ALA A 11 9.20 -0.44 18.31
CA ALA A 11 8.03 -0.15 17.50
C ALA A 11 7.10 -1.38 17.53
N VAL A 12 5.82 -1.16 17.84
CA VAL A 12 4.82 -2.23 17.78
C VAL A 12 4.80 -2.77 16.35
N LYS A 13 5.14 -4.05 16.19
CA LYS A 13 5.15 -4.71 14.88
C LYS A 13 3.71 -4.83 14.38
N GLY A 14 3.44 -4.39 13.15
CA GLY A 14 2.15 -4.60 12.49
C GLY A 14 2.12 -5.96 11.79
N GLU A 15 0.94 -6.54 11.67
CA GLU A 15 0.71 -7.78 10.91
C GLU A 15 0.32 -7.46 9.46
N LEU A 16 0.90 -8.18 8.50
CA LEU A 16 0.60 -8.06 7.07
C LEU A 16 -0.34 -9.19 6.64
N PHE A 17 -1.49 -8.82 6.10
CA PHE A 17 -2.46 -9.77 5.52
C PHE A 17 -2.41 -9.66 3.99
N ILE A 18 -2.15 -10.79 3.32
CA ILE A 18 -2.19 -10.89 1.86
C ILE A 18 -3.47 -11.62 1.47
N VAL A 19 -4.29 -10.99 0.64
CA VAL A 19 -5.49 -11.60 0.05
C VAL A 19 -5.23 -11.75 -1.45
N SER A 20 -5.37 -12.97 -1.96
CA SER A 20 -5.15 -13.31 -3.38
C SER A 20 -6.36 -14.03 -3.94
N ALA A 21 -6.85 -13.59 -5.10
CA ALA A 21 -7.97 -14.20 -5.82
C ALA A 21 -7.98 -13.72 -7.29
N PRO A 22 -8.60 -14.46 -8.22
CA PRO A 22 -8.78 -14.02 -9.61
C PRO A 22 -9.54 -12.69 -9.72
N SER A 23 -9.38 -12.00 -10.86
CA SER A 23 -10.20 -10.83 -11.17
C SER A 23 -11.70 -11.21 -11.14
N GLY A 24 -12.53 -10.34 -10.57
CA GLY A 24 -13.97 -10.58 -10.43
C GLY A 24 -14.39 -11.39 -9.19
N ALA A 25 -13.46 -12.02 -8.47
CA ALA A 25 -13.77 -12.82 -7.27
C ALA A 25 -14.13 -11.99 -6.01
N GLY A 26 -14.24 -10.67 -6.11
CA GLY A 26 -14.68 -9.80 -5.01
C GLY A 26 -13.61 -9.41 -3.98
N LYS A 27 -12.32 -9.67 -4.22
CA LYS A 27 -11.19 -9.32 -3.32
C LYS A 27 -11.24 -7.88 -2.81
N THR A 28 -11.40 -6.91 -3.72
CA THR A 28 -11.43 -5.49 -3.36
C THR A 28 -12.63 -5.16 -2.47
N THR A 29 -13.78 -5.79 -2.72
CA THR A 29 -14.98 -5.63 -1.89
C THR A 29 -14.73 -6.16 -0.49
N LEU A 30 -14.21 -7.39 -0.36
CA LEU A 30 -13.87 -7.99 0.93
C LEU A 30 -12.91 -7.11 1.73
N CYS A 31 -11.76 -6.72 1.15
CA CYS A 31 -10.77 -5.91 1.86
C CYS A 31 -11.35 -4.56 2.32
N ARG A 32 -12.24 -3.95 1.53
CA ARG A 32 -12.92 -2.70 1.88
C ARG A 32 -13.87 -2.89 3.06
N GLU A 33 -14.71 -3.91 3.04
CA GLU A 33 -15.67 -4.15 4.13
C GLU A 33 -14.95 -4.55 5.43
N VAL A 34 -13.91 -5.39 5.35
CA VAL A 34 -13.12 -5.76 6.54
C VAL A 34 -12.41 -4.55 7.15
N SER A 35 -11.88 -3.63 6.32
CA SER A 35 -11.24 -2.41 6.82
C SER A 35 -12.22 -1.45 7.52
N ARG A 36 -13.53 -1.55 7.27
CA ARG A 36 -14.56 -0.77 7.98
C ARG A 36 -14.89 -1.32 9.36
N ILE A 37 -14.85 -2.64 9.51
CA ILE A 37 -15.21 -3.32 10.76
C ILE A 37 -14.01 -3.51 11.70
N VAL A 38 -12.78 -3.47 11.18
CA VAL A 38 -11.54 -3.58 11.97
C VAL A 38 -10.80 -2.23 11.99
N PRO A 39 -10.95 -1.39 13.03
CA PRO A 39 -10.43 -0.01 13.04
C PRO A 39 -8.90 0.13 12.88
N ARG A 40 -8.15 -0.93 13.19
CA ARG A 40 -6.69 -0.95 13.07
C ARG A 40 -6.19 -1.56 11.76
N LEU A 41 -7.08 -2.12 10.94
CA LEU A 41 -6.72 -2.65 9.63
C LEU A 41 -6.74 -1.51 8.62
N LYS A 42 -5.65 -1.39 7.84
CA LYS A 42 -5.54 -0.40 6.78
C LYS A 42 -5.32 -1.09 5.45
N HIS A 43 -6.04 -0.64 4.42
CA HIS A 43 -5.82 -1.07 3.05
C HIS A 43 -4.52 -0.44 2.50
N SER A 44 -3.68 -1.24 1.84
CA SER A 44 -2.51 -0.75 1.12
C SER A 44 -2.95 -0.11 -0.20
N VAL A 45 -2.66 1.18 -0.40
CA VAL A 45 -3.03 1.90 -1.63
C VAL A 45 -1.91 1.78 -2.65
N SER A 46 -2.17 1.09 -3.76
CA SER A 46 -1.20 0.89 -4.84
C SER A 46 -0.93 2.18 -5.62
N TYR A 47 0.22 2.23 -6.30
CA TYR A 47 0.58 3.31 -7.22
C TYR A 47 0.22 2.93 -8.65
N THR A 48 -0.15 3.91 -9.47
CA THR A 48 -0.41 3.70 -10.91
C THR A 48 -0.02 4.92 -11.73
N THR A 49 0.39 4.67 -12.97
CA THR A 49 0.68 5.71 -13.98
C THR A 49 -0.53 6.06 -14.85
N ARG A 50 -1.62 5.29 -14.75
CA ARG A 50 -2.87 5.58 -15.43
C ARG A 50 -3.49 6.87 -14.89
N THR A 51 -4.17 7.63 -15.74
CA THR A 51 -4.99 8.76 -15.30
C THR A 51 -6.20 8.30 -14.48
N PRO A 52 -6.62 9.05 -13.45
CA PRO A 52 -7.83 8.72 -12.69
C PRO A 52 -9.07 8.65 -13.59
N ARG A 53 -9.92 7.63 -13.40
CA ARG A 53 -11.26 7.57 -13.97
C ARG A 53 -12.19 8.50 -13.20
N LYS A 54 -13.34 8.85 -13.80
CA LYS A 54 -14.37 9.67 -13.15
C LYS A 54 -14.77 9.05 -11.81
N GLY A 55 -14.65 9.82 -10.73
CA GLY A 55 -14.98 9.41 -9.36
C GLY A 55 -13.82 8.79 -8.56
N GLU A 56 -12.71 8.42 -9.21
CA GLU A 56 -11.51 7.98 -8.48
C GLU A 56 -10.85 9.14 -7.75
N LYS A 57 -10.34 8.85 -6.56
CA LYS A 57 -9.66 9.81 -5.66
C LYS A 57 -8.24 9.37 -5.37
N ASN A 58 -7.30 10.31 -5.47
CA ASN A 58 -5.89 10.10 -5.14
C ASN A 58 -5.71 9.69 -3.68
N ASN A 59 -4.79 8.76 -3.42
CA ASN A 59 -4.52 8.15 -2.10
C ASN A 59 -5.72 7.41 -1.47
N VAL A 60 -6.78 7.15 -2.24
CA VAL A 60 -7.94 6.36 -1.80
C VAL A 60 -8.06 5.11 -2.67
N HIS A 61 -8.09 5.29 -3.99
CA HIS A 61 -8.19 4.18 -4.94
C HIS A 61 -6.81 3.75 -5.41
N TYR A 62 -6.02 4.74 -5.85
CA TYR A 62 -4.61 4.62 -6.18
C TYR A 62 -3.90 5.91 -5.81
N SER A 63 -2.58 5.82 -5.65
CA SER A 63 -1.68 6.96 -5.72
C SER A 63 -1.32 7.18 -7.19
N PHE A 64 -1.92 8.20 -7.80
CA PHE A 64 -1.73 8.50 -9.22
C PHE A 64 -0.45 9.31 -9.38
N VAL A 65 0.52 8.76 -10.11
CA VAL A 65 1.82 9.38 -10.34
C VAL A 65 2.14 9.36 -11.83
N ASN A 66 3.04 10.25 -12.28
CA ASN A 66 3.53 10.14 -13.65
C ASN A 66 4.56 8.99 -13.79
N GLN A 67 4.91 8.66 -15.03
CA GLN A 67 5.85 7.57 -15.30
C GLN A 67 7.24 7.81 -14.70
N ASP A 68 7.74 9.06 -14.72
CA ASP A 68 9.06 9.38 -14.18
C ASP A 68 9.16 9.12 -12.69
N ARG A 69 8.13 9.53 -11.94
CA ARG A 69 8.04 9.25 -10.51
C ARG A 69 7.92 7.76 -10.23
N PHE A 70 7.09 7.03 -10.98
CA PHE A 70 6.98 5.57 -10.81
C PHE A 70 8.32 4.88 -11.03
N ARG A 71 9.05 5.25 -12.10
CA ARG A 71 10.41 4.74 -12.38
C ARG A 71 11.41 5.09 -11.28
N ALA A 72 11.34 6.31 -10.73
CA ALA A 72 12.21 6.71 -9.63
C ALA A 72 11.96 5.87 -8.35
N MET A 73 10.70 5.59 -8.03
CA MET A 73 10.33 4.72 -6.91
C MET A 73 10.80 3.27 -7.12
N LEU A 74 10.66 2.76 -8.36
CA LEU A 74 11.16 1.43 -8.72
C LEU A 74 12.67 1.31 -8.51
N LYS A 75 13.46 2.30 -8.97
CA LYS A 75 14.92 2.34 -8.77
C LYS A 75 15.34 2.37 -7.30
N LYS A 76 14.48 2.88 -6.42
CA LYS A 76 14.71 2.95 -4.97
C LYS A 76 14.25 1.70 -4.22
N GLY A 77 13.64 0.71 -4.89
CA GLY A 77 13.12 -0.48 -4.24
C GLY A 77 11.92 -0.22 -3.35
N GLU A 78 11.11 0.79 -3.66
CA GLU A 78 9.96 1.20 -2.82
C GLU A 78 8.70 0.33 -3.01
N PHE A 79 8.69 -0.61 -3.95
CA PHE A 79 7.55 -1.49 -4.23
C PHE A 79 7.80 -2.92 -3.74
N ALA A 80 6.80 -3.50 -3.07
CA ALA A 80 6.78 -4.93 -2.77
C ALA A 80 6.50 -5.78 -4.02
N GLU A 81 5.64 -5.29 -4.92
CA GLU A 81 5.34 -5.89 -6.22
C GLU A 81 4.94 -4.82 -7.24
N TRP A 82 5.07 -5.12 -8.54
CA TRP A 82 4.57 -4.31 -9.65
C TRP A 82 4.40 -5.15 -10.92
N ALA A 83 3.56 -4.67 -11.84
CA ALA A 83 3.36 -5.29 -13.15
C ALA A 83 3.07 -4.22 -14.22
N VAL A 84 3.31 -4.57 -15.48
CA VAL A 84 2.83 -3.82 -16.65
C VAL A 84 1.61 -4.54 -17.19
N VAL A 85 0.54 -3.78 -17.45
CA VAL A 85 -0.76 -4.29 -17.90
C VAL A 85 -1.27 -3.45 -19.05
#